data_AF-T1BK82-F1
#
_entry.id   AF-T1BK82-F1
#
_cell.length_a   1.000
_cell.length_b   1.000
_cell.length_c   1.000
_cell.angle_alpha   90.00
_cell.angle_beta   90.00
_cell.angle_gamma   90.00
#
_symmetry.space_group_name_H-M   'P 1'
#
loop_
_entity.id
_entity.type
_entity.pdbx_description
1 polymer ?
#
loop_
_entity_poly.entity_id
_entity_poly.type
_entity_poly.pdbx_seq_one_letter_code
_entity_poly.pdbx_strand_id
1 'polypeptide(L)'
;MVNKLEAAWTLAVVVLLAGVAAYSTVLLYHVDALPAHPTEYVTVIGRQWEWEFCYPANGTCYNSTYDATTNSVSGGALWAPAGSDIQINVTGADVIHSFNIPQLGIRIDAIPGRTNHLAFNVPSAAPGTQYLIQCTEFCGTFHGTMRSFLVIT
;
A
#
# COMPACT_ATOMS: atom_id res chain seq x y z
N MET A 1 25.65 33.81 -24.38
CA MET A 1 24.35 34.41 -24.75
C MET A 1 23.42 33.27 -25.12
N VAL A 2 22.25 33.16 -24.49
CA VAL A 2 21.25 32.12 -24.84
C VAL A 2 20.55 32.54 -26.13
N ASN A 3 20.55 31.69 -27.15
CA ASN A 3 19.87 32.00 -28.39
C ASN A 3 18.35 31.75 -28.29
N LYS A 4 17.56 32.27 -29.24
CA LYS A 4 16.08 32.16 -29.18
C LYS A 4 15.59 30.71 -29.18
N LEU A 5 16.29 29.81 -29.85
CA LEU A 5 15.93 28.39 -29.91
C LEU A 5 16.21 27.71 -28.56
N GLU A 6 17.36 28.00 -27.95
CA GLU A 6 17.73 27.54 -26.60
C GLU A 6 16.73 27.99 -25.54
N ALA A 7 16.32 29.26 -25.59
CA ALA A 7 15.31 29.81 -24.71
C ALA A 7 13.95 29.12 -24.91
N ALA A 8 13.57 28.86 -26.16
CA ALA A 8 12.27 28.25 -26.49
C ALA A 8 12.14 26.81 -25.97
N TRP A 9 13.13 25.93 -26.20
CA TRP A 9 13.03 24.55 -25.71
C TRP A 9 13.12 24.48 -24.18
N THR A 10 13.89 25.39 -23.56
CA THR A 10 14.00 25.44 -22.10
C THR A 10 12.65 25.83 -21.50
N LEU A 11 12.01 26.86 -22.06
CA LEU A 11 10.68 27.28 -21.66
C LEU A 11 9.64 26.17 -21.88
N ALA A 12 9.72 25.46 -23.01
CA ALA A 12 8.81 24.36 -23.31
C ALA A 12 8.89 23.24 -22.25
N VAL A 13 10.11 22.84 -21.85
CA VAL A 13 10.31 21.86 -20.78
C VAL A 13 9.78 22.38 -19.43
N VAL A 14 10.05 23.64 -19.09
CA VAL A 14 9.55 24.25 -17.85
C VAL A 14 8.02 24.25 -17.80
N VAL A 15 7.36 24.66 -18.89
CA VAL A 15 5.89 24.69 -18.98
C VAL A 15 5.31 23.27 -18.88
N LEU A 16 5.92 22.30 -19.57
CA LEU A 16 5.50 20.90 -19.49
C LEU A 16 5.61 20.36 -18.05
N LEU A 17 6.75 20.56 -17.40
CA LEU A 17 6.98 20.10 -16.02
C LEU A 17 6.04 20.80 -15.03
N ALA A 18 5.79 22.09 -15.20
CA ALA A 18 4.82 22.83 -14.38
C ALA A 18 3.39 22.27 -14.54
N GLY A 19 2.99 21.93 -15.77
CA GLY A 19 1.71 21.29 -16.05
C GLY A 19 1.58 19.91 -15.38
N VAL A 20 2.61 19.06 -15.49
CA VAL A 20 2.65 17.74 -14.84
C VAL A 20 2.59 17.89 -13.31
N ALA A 21 3.36 18.82 -12.73
CA ALA A 21 3.37 19.05 -11.29
C ALA A 21 2.01 19.53 -10.77
N ALA A 22 1.36 20.46 -11.48
CA ALA A 22 0.04 20.96 -11.11
C ALA A 22 -1.01 19.83 -11.11
N TYR A 23 -1.04 19.01 -12.16
CA TYR A 23 -1.97 17.88 -12.26
C TYR A 23 -1.69 16.81 -11.20
N SER A 24 -0.41 16.43 -11.03
CA SER A 24 0.01 15.41 -10.07
C SER A 24 -0.33 15.80 -8.63
N THR A 25 -0.18 17.08 -8.28
CA THR A 25 -0.49 17.57 -6.94
C THR A 25 -2.00 17.44 -6.63
N VAL A 26 -2.88 17.75 -7.59
CA VAL A 26 -4.33 17.56 -7.42
C VAL A 26 -4.66 16.09 -7.19
N LEU A 27 -4.08 15.18 -7.97
CA LEU A 27 -4.28 13.75 -7.77
C LEU A 27 -3.75 13.27 -6.41
N LEU A 28 -2.59 13.74 -5.99
CA LEU A 28 -1.99 13.36 -4.71
C LEU A 28 -2.91 13.69 -3.53
N TYR A 29 -3.53 14.88 -3.54
CA TYR A 29 -4.51 15.24 -2.50
C TYR A 29 -5.73 14.32 -2.45
N HIS A 30 -6.14 13.74 -3.57
CA HIS A 30 -7.23 12.77 -3.59
C HIS A 30 -6.79 11.38 -3.11
N VAL A 31 -5.56 10.97 -3.40
CA VAL A 31 -5.00 9.67 -3.00
C VAL A 31 -4.68 9.64 -1.50
N ASP A 32 -4.13 10.72 -0.95
CA ASP A 32 -3.72 10.79 0.46
C ASP A 32 -4.89 11.13 1.41
N ALA A 33 -6.07 11.42 0.88
CA ALA A 33 -7.23 11.76 1.69
C ALA A 33 -7.71 10.54 2.50
N LEU A 34 -7.75 10.69 3.83
CA LEU A 34 -8.36 9.70 4.72
C LEU A 34 -9.86 9.97 4.84
N PRO A 35 -10.72 8.94 4.74
CA PRO A 35 -12.15 9.08 4.99
C PRO A 35 -12.38 9.40 6.47
N ALA A 36 -13.38 10.24 6.75
CA ALA A 36 -13.75 10.56 8.14
C ALA A 36 -14.30 9.33 8.89
N HIS A 37 -14.96 8.43 8.16
CA HIS A 37 -15.60 7.23 8.69
C HIS A 37 -15.35 6.05 7.72
N PRO A 38 -14.15 5.44 7.71
CA PRO A 38 -13.93 4.21 6.95
C PRO A 38 -14.80 3.09 7.51
N THR A 39 -15.14 2.15 6.63
CA THR A 39 -15.92 0.95 6.96
C THR A 39 -15.16 0.06 7.93
N GLU A 40 -13.83 0.02 7.78
CA GLU A 40 -12.95 -0.82 8.58
C GLU A 40 -11.59 -0.15 8.79
N TYR A 41 -11.02 -0.39 9.96
CA TYR A 41 -9.67 -0.01 10.32
C TYR A 41 -8.84 -1.27 10.52
N VAL A 42 -7.68 -1.37 9.86
CA VAL A 42 -6.76 -2.50 10.05
C VAL A 42 -5.37 -1.97 10.34
N THR A 43 -4.75 -2.44 11.42
CA THR A 43 -3.33 -2.17 11.66
C THR A 43 -2.51 -3.26 11.01
N VAL A 44 -1.61 -2.88 10.12
CA VAL A 44 -0.73 -3.79 9.37
C VAL A 44 0.69 -3.62 9.91
N ILE A 45 1.27 -4.70 10.41
CA ILE A 45 2.60 -4.70 11.00
C ILE A 45 3.53 -5.57 10.16
N GLY A 46 4.61 -4.98 9.65
CA GLY A 46 5.68 -5.73 9.00
C GLY A 46 6.66 -6.31 10.01
N ARG A 47 6.91 -7.63 9.93
CA ARG A 47 7.91 -8.36 10.73
C ARG A 47 8.80 -9.17 9.78
N GLN A 48 10.03 -9.47 10.17
CA GLN A 48 10.87 -10.42 9.43
C GLN A 48 10.31 -11.85 9.60
N TRP A 49 9.71 -12.50 8.59
CA TRP A 49 9.35 -12.03 7.24
C TRP A 49 7.88 -12.38 6.94
N GLU A 50 6.99 -11.76 7.71
CA GLU A 50 5.55 -11.96 7.70
C GLU A 50 4.78 -10.65 7.92
N TRP A 51 3.53 -10.63 7.48
CA TRP A 51 2.59 -9.56 7.76
C TRP A 51 1.66 -9.97 8.90
N GLU A 52 1.47 -9.07 9.86
CA GLU A 52 0.50 -9.20 10.94
C GLU A 52 -0.65 -8.21 10.69
N PHE A 53 -1.88 -8.70 10.70
CA PHE A 53 -3.10 -7.90 10.50
C PHE A 53 -3.92 -7.86 11.78
N CYS A 54 -4.01 -6.69 12.40
CA CYS A 54 -4.74 -6.47 13.64
C CYS A 54 -6.03 -5.69 13.38
N TYR A 55 -7.15 -6.26 13.80
CA TYR A 55 -8.49 -5.71 13.64
C TYR A 55 -8.97 -5.13 14.98
N PRO A 56 -9.02 -3.81 15.16
CA PRO A 56 -9.38 -3.20 16.45
C PRO A 56 -10.81 -3.55 16.89
N ALA A 57 -11.72 -3.74 15.93
CA ALA A 57 -13.13 -4.04 16.20
C ALA A 57 -13.33 -5.38 16.94
N ASN A 58 -12.47 -6.37 16.70
CA ASN A 58 -12.52 -7.68 17.35
C ASN A 58 -11.33 -7.92 18.31
N GLY A 59 -10.40 -6.96 18.42
CA GLY A 59 -9.22 -7.04 19.26
C GLY A 59 -8.24 -8.16 18.89
N THR A 60 -8.29 -8.69 17.67
CA THR A 60 -7.53 -9.88 17.25
C THR A 60 -6.50 -9.54 16.18
N CYS A 61 -5.34 -10.17 16.25
CA CYS A 61 -4.26 -10.07 15.27
C CYS A 61 -4.00 -11.43 14.61
N TYR A 62 -3.70 -11.41 13.31
CA TYR A 62 -3.43 -12.61 12.51
C TYR A 62 -2.11 -12.48 11.76
N ASN A 63 -1.19 -13.42 12.01
CA ASN A 63 0.10 -13.48 11.31
C ASN A 63 -0.02 -14.32 10.04
N SER A 64 0.51 -13.82 8.93
CA SER A 64 0.53 -14.50 7.65
C SER A 64 1.71 -15.48 7.57
N THR A 65 1.46 -16.74 7.25
CA THR A 65 2.51 -17.67 6.85
C THR A 65 2.37 -17.99 5.37
N TYR A 66 3.35 -17.55 4.58
CA TYR A 66 3.41 -17.84 3.14
C TYR A 66 4.15 -19.14 2.87
N ASP A 67 3.49 -20.06 2.16
CA ASP A 67 4.09 -21.27 1.61
C ASP A 67 4.43 -21.05 0.14
N ALA A 68 5.73 -20.99 -0.16
CA ALA A 68 6.24 -20.79 -1.51
C ALA A 68 6.01 -22.01 -2.43
N THR A 69 5.78 -23.20 -1.89
CA THR A 69 5.58 -24.43 -2.68
C THR A 69 4.19 -24.49 -3.27
N THR A 70 3.18 -24.09 -2.50
CA THR A 70 1.76 -24.06 -2.88
C THR A 70 1.31 -22.67 -3.34
N ASN A 71 2.17 -21.65 -3.18
CA ASN A 71 1.84 -20.25 -3.38
C ASN A 71 0.59 -19.82 -2.59
N SER A 72 0.46 -20.30 -1.36
CA SER A 72 -0.69 -20.05 -0.48
C SER A 72 -0.28 -19.31 0.78
N VAL A 73 -1.21 -18.55 1.35
CA VAL A 73 -1.04 -17.92 2.67
C VAL A 73 -1.99 -18.59 3.64
N SER A 74 -1.50 -18.87 4.83
CA SER A 74 -2.27 -19.38 5.96
C SER A 74 -2.17 -18.43 7.14
N GLY A 75 -3.12 -18.53 8.09
CA GLY A 75 -3.15 -17.66 9.27
C GLY A 75 -3.78 -16.30 8.98
N GLY A 76 -2.98 -15.34 8.52
CA GLY A 76 -3.36 -13.93 8.36
C GLY A 76 -3.42 -13.44 6.91
N ALA A 77 -4.55 -12.85 6.55
CA ALA A 77 -4.77 -12.08 5.33
C ALA A 77 -5.42 -10.74 5.68
N LEU A 78 -5.39 -9.79 4.75
CA LEU A 78 -6.21 -8.58 4.85
C LEU A 78 -7.59 -8.91 4.29
N TRP A 79 -8.56 -9.22 5.15
CA TRP A 79 -9.97 -9.31 4.76
C TRP A 79 -10.61 -7.93 4.72
N ALA A 80 -11.39 -7.66 3.68
CA ALA A 80 -12.16 -6.43 3.56
C ALA A 80 -13.42 -6.59 2.67
N PRO A 81 -14.54 -5.91 2.99
CA PRO A 81 -15.78 -6.00 2.21
C PRO A 81 -15.65 -5.38 0.81
N ALA A 82 -16.25 -6.03 -0.18
CA ALA A 82 -16.30 -5.51 -1.55
C ALA A 82 -16.93 -4.09 -1.62
N GLY A 83 -16.32 -3.19 -2.38
CA GLY A 83 -16.84 -1.83 -2.62
C GLY A 83 -16.78 -0.89 -1.43
N SER A 84 -16.12 -1.27 -0.33
CA SER A 84 -16.01 -0.46 0.88
C SER A 84 -14.73 0.38 0.90
N ASP A 85 -14.78 1.52 1.57
CA ASP A 85 -13.58 2.29 1.89
C ASP A 85 -13.00 1.79 3.20
N ILE A 86 -11.74 1.34 3.17
CA ILE A 86 -11.01 0.89 4.36
C ILE A 86 -9.79 1.76 4.60
N GLN A 87 -9.41 1.89 5.86
CA GLN A 87 -8.16 2.54 6.26
C GLN A 87 -7.20 1.50 6.85
N ILE A 88 -5.97 1.49 6.35
CA ILE A 88 -4.88 0.72 6.92
C ILE A 88 -3.87 1.64 7.64
N ASN A 89 -3.44 1.20 8.81
CA ASN A 89 -2.41 1.84 9.61
C ASN A 89 -1.16 0.94 9.57
N VAL A 90 -0.13 1.37 8.86
CA VAL A 90 1.01 0.53 8.51
C VAL A 90 2.24 0.92 9.33
N THR A 91 2.87 -0.05 9.98
CA THR A 91 4.09 0.16 10.79
C THR A 91 5.01 -1.07 10.73
N GLY A 92 6.25 -0.92 11.18
CA GLY A 92 7.23 -2.01 11.26
C GLY A 92 7.49 -2.41 12.71
N ALA A 93 7.79 -3.69 12.95
CA ALA A 93 8.18 -4.18 14.27
C ALA A 93 9.70 -4.26 14.48
N ASP A 94 10.47 -4.40 13.40
CA ASP A 94 11.91 -4.67 13.44
C ASP A 94 12.72 -3.77 12.49
N VAL A 95 12.64 -4.01 11.18
CA VAL A 95 13.28 -3.24 10.12
C VAL A 95 12.22 -2.56 9.26
N ILE A 96 12.65 -1.76 8.29
CA ILE A 96 11.72 -1.18 7.32
C ILE A 96 11.23 -2.27 6.37
N HIS A 97 9.92 -2.31 6.17
CA HIS A 97 9.24 -3.07 5.13
C HIS A 97 8.43 -2.10 4.27
N SER A 98 7.86 -2.56 3.16
CA SER A 98 6.91 -1.75 2.38
C SER A 98 5.74 -2.59 1.91
N PHE A 99 4.57 -2.25 2.42
CA PHE A 99 3.31 -2.92 2.14
C PHE A 99 2.81 -2.50 0.76
N ASN A 100 2.59 -3.46 -0.13
CA ASN A 100 2.25 -3.15 -1.51
C ASN A 100 1.25 -4.15 -2.10
N ILE A 101 0.19 -3.62 -2.71
CA ILE A 101 -0.79 -4.37 -3.51
C ILE A 101 -0.71 -3.81 -4.94
N PRO A 102 0.12 -4.40 -5.82
CA PRO A 102 0.42 -3.83 -7.14
C PRO A 102 -0.84 -3.56 -7.99
N GLN A 103 -1.79 -4.50 -7.98
CA GLN A 103 -3.02 -4.42 -8.75
C GLN A 103 -3.91 -3.23 -8.36
N LEU A 104 -3.72 -2.69 -7.15
CA LEU A 104 -4.48 -1.55 -6.64
C LEU A 104 -3.64 -0.25 -6.62
N GLY A 105 -2.38 -0.30 -7.09
CA GLY A 105 -1.47 0.85 -7.01
C GLY A 105 -1.13 1.28 -5.58
N ILE A 106 -1.36 0.41 -4.60
CA ILE A 106 -1.12 0.70 -3.18
C ILE A 106 0.32 0.37 -2.85
N ARG A 107 1.02 1.33 -2.25
CA ARG A 107 2.34 1.17 -1.66
C ARG A 107 2.52 2.10 -0.48
N ILE A 108 2.94 1.58 0.66
CA ILE A 108 3.21 2.38 1.85
C ILE A 108 4.21 1.68 2.77
N ASP A 109 5.17 2.44 3.30
CA ASP A 109 6.25 1.88 4.10
C ASP A 109 5.77 1.53 5.52
N ALA A 110 6.20 0.36 5.98
CA ALA A 110 6.08 -0.11 7.35
C ALA A 110 7.39 0.22 8.08
N ILE A 111 7.39 1.34 8.80
CA ILE A 111 8.60 1.89 9.44
C ILE A 111 8.52 1.67 10.96
N PRO A 112 9.53 1.04 11.59
CA PRO A 112 9.57 0.93 13.05
C PRO A 112 9.52 2.30 13.74
N GLY A 113 8.61 2.44 14.71
CA GLY A 113 8.41 3.68 15.46
C GLY A 113 7.63 4.78 14.72
N ARG A 114 7.13 4.53 13.51
CA ARG A 114 6.23 5.43 12.78
C ARG A 114 5.04 4.65 12.24
N THR A 115 3.85 5.22 12.41
CA THR A 115 2.63 4.70 11.76
C THR A 115 2.32 5.57 10.56
N ASN A 116 2.27 4.94 9.39
CA ASN A 116 1.78 5.54 8.17
C ASN A 116 0.31 5.16 7.97
N HIS A 117 -0.45 6.00 7.29
CA HIS A 117 -1.88 5.78 7.07
C HIS A 117 -2.16 5.84 5.58
N LEU A 118 -3.00 4.93 5.10
CA LEU A 118 -3.53 4.95 3.74
C LEU A 118 -4.95 4.42 3.77
N ALA A 119 -5.81 5.06 2.98
CA ALA A 119 -7.14 4.58 2.73
C ALA A 119 -7.31 4.27 1.25
N PHE A 120 -8.15 3.30 0.94
CA PHE A 120 -8.46 2.93 -0.43
C PHE A 120 -9.84 2.29 -0.52
N ASN A 121 -10.42 2.39 -1.70
CA ASN A 121 -11.64 1.68 -2.03
C ASN A 121 -11.32 0.23 -2.41
N VAL A 122 -11.95 -0.70 -1.73
CA VAL A 122 -11.83 -2.13 -2.00
C VAL A 122 -12.59 -2.46 -3.29
N PRO A 123 -11.98 -3.15 -4.26
CA PRO A 123 -12.66 -3.47 -5.51
C PRO A 123 -13.98 -4.21 -5.29
N SER A 124 -15.00 -3.84 -6.08
CA SER A 124 -16.28 -4.56 -6.14
C SER A 124 -16.13 -5.88 -6.92
N ALA A 125 -15.47 -6.86 -6.30
CA ALA A 125 -15.25 -8.19 -6.83
C ALA A 125 -16.03 -9.26 -6.04
N ALA A 126 -16.09 -10.49 -6.55
CA ALA A 126 -16.77 -11.58 -5.87
C ALA A 126 -16.06 -11.96 -4.56
N PRO A 127 -16.78 -12.38 -3.50
CA PRO A 127 -16.18 -12.89 -2.28
C PRO A 127 -15.16 -14.01 -2.57
N GLY A 128 -14.04 -13.98 -1.87
CA GLY A 128 -12.90 -14.87 -2.08
C GLY A 128 -11.92 -14.43 -3.17
N THR A 129 -12.20 -13.36 -3.92
CA THR A 129 -11.21 -12.77 -4.85
C THR A 129 -9.97 -12.32 -4.07
N GLN A 130 -8.78 -12.66 -4.57
CA GLN A 130 -7.52 -12.36 -3.89
C GLN A 130 -6.64 -11.39 -4.69
N TYR A 131 -6.05 -10.43 -3.99
CA TYR A 131 -5.03 -9.52 -4.53
C TYR A 131 -3.74 -9.72 -3.74
N LEU A 132 -2.63 -9.92 -4.44
CA LEU A 132 -1.35 -10.25 -3.82
C LEU A 132 -0.81 -9.05 -3.03
N ILE A 133 -0.42 -9.28 -1.78
CA ILE A 133 0.37 -8.37 -0.95
C ILE A 133 1.82 -8.84 -1.02
N GLN A 134 2.74 -7.91 -1.28
CA GLN A 134 4.18 -8.18 -1.32
C GLN A 134 4.94 -7.16 -0.48
N CYS A 135 6.01 -7.60 0.18
CA CYS A 135 7.02 -6.67 0.67
C CYS A 135 7.81 -6.10 -0.51
N THR A 136 8.01 -4.78 -0.51
CA THR A 136 8.69 -4.07 -1.61
C THR A 136 9.81 -3.13 -1.15
N GLU A 137 10.22 -3.23 0.11
CA GLU A 137 11.45 -2.66 0.66
C GLU A 137 12.34 -3.79 1.16
N PHE A 138 13.62 -3.78 0.81
CA PHE A 138 14.51 -4.90 1.14
C PHE A 138 14.67 -5.04 2.66
N CYS A 139 14.10 -6.12 3.20
CA CYS A 139 14.03 -6.37 4.65
C CYS A 139 14.82 -7.60 5.11
N GLY A 140 15.68 -8.17 4.26
CA GLY A 140 16.56 -9.28 4.59
C GLY A 140 16.30 -10.58 3.79
N THR A 141 16.80 -11.70 4.32
CA THR A 141 16.92 -12.99 3.61
C THR A 141 15.63 -13.50 2.97
N PHE A 142 14.49 -13.40 3.66
CA PHE A 142 13.21 -13.89 3.17
C PHE A 142 12.29 -12.78 2.65
N HIS A 143 12.87 -11.63 2.24
CA HIS A 143 12.15 -10.51 1.64
C HIS A 143 11.25 -10.95 0.46
N GLY A 144 11.78 -11.76 -0.46
CA GLY A 144 11.03 -12.22 -1.65
C GLY A 144 9.84 -13.14 -1.36
N THR A 145 9.80 -13.74 -0.17
CA THR A 145 8.74 -14.66 0.30
C THR A 145 7.82 -14.02 1.35
N MET A 146 8.02 -12.75 1.70
CA MET A 146 7.14 -12.01 2.60
C MET A 146 5.88 -11.55 1.86
N ARG A 147 4.86 -12.41 1.82
CA ARG A 147 3.64 -12.24 1.05
C ARG A 147 2.40 -12.50 1.89
N SER A 148 1.31 -11.83 1.54
CA SER A 148 -0.04 -12.12 2.03
C SER A 148 -1.05 -11.86 0.90
N PHE A 149 -2.35 -11.85 1.20
CA PHE A 149 -3.39 -11.45 0.26
C PHE A 149 -4.35 -10.46 0.90
N LEU A 150 -4.84 -9.51 0.10
CA LEU A 150 -6.14 -8.90 0.33
C LEU A 150 -7.19 -9.89 -0.18
N VAL A 151 -8.13 -10.29 0.68
CA VAL A 151 -9.21 -11.22 0.37
C VAL A 151 -10.52 -10.47 0.49
N ILE A 152 -11.27 -10.42 -0.62
CA ILE A 152 -12.58 -9.78 -0.66
C ILE A 152 -13.59 -10.62 0.10
N THR A 153 -14.33 -10.01 1.02
CA THR A 153 -15.42 -10.66 1.78
C THR A 153 -16.80 -10.21 1.29
#